data_AF-A0A662KG30-F1
#
_entry.id   AF-A0A662KG30-F1
#
_cell.length_a   1.000
_cell.length_b   1.000
_cell.length_c   1.000
_cell.angle_alpha   90.00
_cell.angle_beta   90.00
_cell.angle_gamma   90.00
#
_symmetry.space_group_name_H-M   'P 1'
#
loop_
_entity.id
_entity.type
_entity.pdbx_description
1 polymer ?
#
loop_
_entity_poly.entity_id
_entity_poly.type
_entity_poly.pdbx_seq_one_letter_code
_entity_poly.pdbx_strand_id
1 'polypeptide(L)' 'MKNVITALKSDPIPFRKFDVAKLKGCENTYRIRNGDLRIVYEVNWDEKRILIHFFIGPREKPIIDCPQP' A
#
# COMPACT_ATOMS: atom_id res chain seq x y z
N MET A 1 14.03 11.92 1.68
CA MET A 1 13.43 10.57 1.59
C MET A 1 12.58 10.34 2.83
N LYS A 2 11.24 10.37 2.76
CA LYS A 2 10.41 9.97 3.91
C LYS A 2 10.28 8.45 3.90
N ASN A 3 10.69 7.78 4.98
CA ASN A 3 10.66 6.32 5.07
C ASN A 3 9.23 5.84 5.33
N VAL A 4 8.51 5.47 4.26
CA VAL A 4 7.16 4.90 4.30
C VAL A 4 7.11 3.67 5.21
N ILE A 5 8.13 2.81 5.14
CA ILE A 5 8.24 1.59 5.96
C ILE A 5 8.23 1.92 7.46
N THR A 6 8.95 2.97 7.88
CA THR A 6 8.98 3.39 9.29
C THR A 6 7.60 3.88 9.75
N ALA A 7 6.86 4.57 8.89
CA ALA A 7 5.52 5.01 9.21
C ALA A 7 4.55 3.81 9.33
N LEU A 8 4.62 2.86 8.40
CA LEU A 8 3.79 1.65 8.41
C LEU A 8 3.96 0.79 9.66
N LYS A 9 5.15 0.80 10.29
CA LYS A 9 5.40 0.08 11.54
C LYS A 9 4.58 0.62 12.72
N SER A 10 4.33 1.93 12.77
CA SER A 10 3.58 2.57 13.85
C SER A 10 2.12 2.80 13.50
N ASP A 11 1.84 3.06 12.22
CA ASP A 11 0.52 3.36 11.69
C ASP A 11 0.34 2.62 10.36
N PRO A 12 -0.45 1.52 10.33
CA PRO A 12 -0.67 0.73 9.13
C PRO A 12 -1.40 1.52 8.03
N ILE A 13 -2.08 2.62 8.36
CA ILE A 13 -2.77 3.46 7.36
C ILE A 13 -2.36 4.93 7.58
N PRO A 14 -1.17 5.34 7.15
CA PRO A 14 -0.62 6.66 7.46
C PRO A 14 -1.18 7.76 6.53
N PHE A 15 -2.50 7.80 6.35
CA PHE A 15 -3.21 8.71 5.44
C PHE A 15 -3.00 10.20 5.77
N ARG A 16 -2.65 10.52 7.03
CA ARG A 16 -2.33 11.89 7.45
C ARG A 16 -0.94 12.35 6.98
N LYS A 17 -0.04 11.41 6.71
CA LYS A 17 1.38 11.67 6.39
C LYS A 17 1.71 11.41 4.93
N PHE A 18 0.96 10.53 4.27
CA PHE A 18 1.18 10.12 2.89
C PHE A 18 -0.12 10.08 2.11
N ASP A 19 0.01 10.14 0.77
CA ASP A 19 -1.10 9.93 -0.16
C ASP A 19 -1.44 8.43 -0.19
N VAL A 20 -2.32 8.03 0.75
CA VAL A 20 -2.82 6.65 0.90
C VAL A 20 -4.23 6.57 0.33
N ALA A 21 -4.46 5.62 -0.57
CA ALA A 21 -5.78 5.31 -1.12
C ALA A 21 -6.09 3.82 -0.93
N LYS A 22 -7.30 3.50 -0.45
CA LYS A 22 -7.80 2.13 -0.41
C LYS A 22 -8.12 1.65 -1.84
N LEU A 23 -7.71 0.43 -2.19
CA LEU A 23 -8.09 -0.17 -3.46
C LEU A 23 -9.54 -0.66 -3.39
N LYS A 24 -10.36 -0.26 -4.36
CA LYS A 24 -11.75 -0.72 -4.46
C LYS A 24 -11.76 -2.20 -4.82
N GLY A 25 -12.62 -2.98 -4.17
CA GLY A 25 -12.72 -4.43 -4.34
C GLY A 25 -11.89 -5.24 -3.34
N CYS A 26 -10.97 -4.59 -2.59
CA CYS A 26 -10.12 -5.26 -1.62
C CYS A 26 -10.39 -4.78 -0.20
N GLU A 27 -10.51 -5.70 0.75
CA GLU A 27 -10.93 -5.36 2.11
C GLU A 27 -9.81 -4.66 2.90
N ASN A 28 -8.56 -5.09 2.71
CA ASN A 28 -7.40 -4.63 3.48
C ASN A 28 -6.22 -4.18 2.62
N THR A 29 -6.45 -3.85 1.35
CA THR A 29 -5.39 -3.44 0.42
C THR A 29 -5.41 -1.93 0.20
N TYR A 30 -4.24 -1.33 0.30
CA TYR A 30 -4.02 0.11 0.22
C TYR A 30 -2.87 0.41 -0.73
N ARG A 31 -2.84 1.64 -1.25
CA ARG A 31 -1.78 2.14 -2.11
C ARG A 31 -1.23 3.44 -1.57
N ILE A 32 0.08 3.54 -1.44
CA ILE A 32 0.81 4.78 -1.13
C ILE A 32 1.48 5.31 -2.39
N ARG A 33 1.29 6.59 -2.68
CA ARG A 33 2.05 7.28 -3.73
C ARG A 33 3.17 8.10 -3.11
N ASN A 34 4.40 7.85 -3.55
CA ASN A 34 5.58 8.60 -3.12
C ASN A 34 6.40 9.00 -4.36
N GLY A 35 6.00 10.11 -5.00
CA GLY A 35 6.54 10.52 -6.31
C GLY A 35 6.19 9.50 -7.40
N ASP A 36 7.22 8.90 -7.99
CA ASP A 36 7.11 7.86 -9.03
C ASP A 36 6.98 6.45 -8.45
N LEU A 37 7.22 6.28 -7.15
CA LEU A 37 7.04 5.01 -6.46
C LEU A 37 5.56 4.82 -6.09
N ARG A 38 5.03 3.63 -6.40
CA ARG A 38 3.71 3.19 -5.94
C ARG A 38 3.89 1.95 -5.09
N ILE A 39 3.56 2.07 -3.81
CA ILE A 39 3.61 0.96 -2.87
C ILE A 39 2.18 0.47 -2.70
N VAL A 40 1.91 -0.76 -3.10
CA VAL A 40 0.65 -1.43 -2.76
C VAL A 40 0.94 -2.30 -1.55
N TYR A 41 0.06 -2.33 -0.56
CA TYR A 41 0.27 -3.13 0.62
C TYR A 41 -1.04 -3.63 1.18
N GLU A 42 -0.96 -4.74 1.89
CA GLU A 42 -2.08 -5.38 2.55
C GLU A 42 -1.85 -5.39 4.05
N VAL A 43 -2.91 -5.15 4.81
CA VAL A 43 -2.88 -5.17 6.27
C VAL A 43 -3.65 -6.40 6.74
N ASN A 44 -2.94 -7.42 7.20
CA ASN A 44 -3.55 -8.50 7.95
C ASN A 44 -3.69 -8.06 9.41
N TRP A 45 -4.92 -7.72 9.81
CA TRP A 45 -5.24 -7.26 11.16
C TRP A 45 -5.14 -8.37 12.20
N ASP A 46 -5.45 -9.61 11.81
CA ASP A 46 -5.43 -10.77 12.71
C ASP A 46 -3.99 -11.13 13.10
N GLU A 47 -3.08 -11.15 12.13
CA GLU A 47 -1.66 -11.43 12.34
C GLU A 47 -0.84 -10.18 12.70
N LYS A 48 -1.46 -8.99 12.70
CA LYS A 48 -0.77 -7.68 12.79
C LYS A 48 0.39 -7.57 11.81
N ARG A 49 0.19 -8.08 10.60
CA ARG A 49 1.22 -8.20 9.56
C ARG A 49 0.89 -7.30 8.38
N ILE A 50 1.90 -6.61 7.86
CA ILE A 50 1.77 -5.79 6.66
C ILE A 50 2.56 -6.47 5.54
N LEU A 51 1.87 -6.88 4.47
CA LEU A 51 2.48 -7.42 3.27
C LEU A 51 2.68 -6.28 2.27
N ILE A 52 3.93 -6.01 1.88
CA ILE A 52 4.26 -4.89 1.01
C ILE A 52 4.57 -5.42 -0.40
N HIS A 53 3.77 -5.00 -1.36
CA HIS A 53 3.96 -5.22 -2.80
C HIS A 53 4.58 -3.97 -3.43
N PHE A 54 5.85 -4.06 -3.83
CA PHE A 54 6.54 -2.95 -4.49
C PHE A 54 6.23 -2.92 -5.98
N PHE A 55 5.74 -1.78 -6.48
CA PHE A 55 5.58 -1.55 -7.92
C PHE A 55 6.37 -0.33 -8.36
N ILE A 56 7.31 -0.55 -9.27
CA ILE A 56 8.14 0.49 -9.90
C ILE A 56 7.90 0.34 -11.40
N GLY A 57 7.00 1.13 -11.99
CA GLY A 57 6.76 1.04 -13.43
C GLY A 57 5.58 1.85 -13.97
N PRO A 58 5.57 2.13 -15.29
CA PRO A 58 4.50 2.85 -15.97
C PRO A 58 3.17 2.11 -15.91
N ARG A 59 2.10 2.86 -16.15
CA ARG A 59 0.70 2.59 -15.79
C ARG A 59 0.01 1.50 -16.65
N GLU A 60 0.76 0.60 -17.27
CA GLU A 60 0.23 -0.30 -18.32
C GLU A 60 -0.70 -1.41 -17.81
N LYS A 61 -0.65 -1.74 -16.52
CA LYS A 61 -1.65 -2.61 -15.90
C LYS A 61 -2.33 -1.85 -14.77
N PRO A 62 -3.64 -1.55 -14.89
CA PRO A 62 -4.38 -1.12 -13.72
C PRO A 62 -4.30 -2.26 -12.69
N ILE A 63 -4.25 -1.91 -11.41
CA ILE A 63 -4.46 -2.89 -10.34
C ILE A 63 -5.97 -3.16 -10.38
N ILE A 64 -6.41 -3.98 -11.33
CA ILE A 64 -7.83 -4.32 -11.53
C ILE A 64 -8.24 -5.37 -10.50
N ASP A 65 -7.28 -6.19 -10.06
CA ASP A 65 -7.53 -7.32 -9.19
C ASP A 65 -6.79 -7.15 -7.86
N CYS A 66 -7.48 -7.50 -6.77
CA CYS A 66 -6.84 -7.68 -5.48
C CYS A 66 -5.75 -8.74 -5.64
N PRO A 67 -4.48 -8.44 -5.27
CA PRO A 67 -3.46 -9.47 -5.22
C PRO A 67 -4.02 -10.64 -4.39
N GLN A 68 -4.13 -11.80 -5.00
CA GLN A 68 -4.51 -13.01 -4.28
C GLN A 68 -3.22 -13.53 -3.60
N PRO A 69 -3.30 -14.01 -2.35
CA PRO A 69 -2.17 -14.61 -1.65
C PRO A 69 -1.63 -15.85 -2.34
#